data_AF-A0A7D6CEI2-F1
#
_entry.id   AF-A0A7D6CEI2-F1
#
_cell.length_a   1.000
_cell.length_b   1.000
_cell.length_c   1.000
_cell.angle_alpha   90.00
_cell.angle_beta   90.00
_cell.angle_gamma   90.00
#
_symmetry.space_group_name_H-M   'P 1'
#
loop_
_entity.id
_entity.type
_entity.pdbx_description
1 polymer ?
#
loop_
_entity_poly.entity_id
_entity_poly.type
_entity_poly.pdbx_seq_one_letter_code
_entity_poly.pdbx_strand_id
1 'polypeptide(L)'
;MRLAQFLDAINQLRARTGHTCSRRIDILAALEYLTGQSPVRDRADPNRLAVLGHCMGGGGAISATMRRPSLKAAVPLAPASFSQNLSSVRVPTLMMGARDDGTIPASSLNSLWATKPSTTKGAYVELSGGGHGFPTWGNSQVTRREIPWLKIFLDNDNRYTQFLCPSLADSTGVSRYLSECPYGSTGQPSSPPVTTPPASGGPIRAVGAGKCLDVPNASQTNDTQLTIWDCTGNPNQQWNVNANGTITGVQSGLCLDVTGGSTANGALAQLWSCNGGNNQQWRLG
;
A
#
# COMPACT_ATOMS: atom_id res chain seq x y z
N MET A 1 -3.19 -12.37 -7.43
CA MET A 1 -1.94 -11.66 -7.75
C MET A 1 -1.19 -11.38 -6.44
N ARG A 2 0.01 -11.94 -6.24
CA ARG A 2 0.81 -11.62 -5.03
C ARG A 2 1.36 -10.21 -5.19
N LEU A 3 1.23 -9.37 -4.16
CA LEU A 3 1.63 -7.95 -4.11
C LEU A 3 3.04 -7.70 -4.67
N ALA A 4 3.97 -8.67 -4.51
CA ALA A 4 5.32 -8.62 -5.06
C ALA A 4 5.36 -8.57 -6.61
N GLN A 5 4.49 -9.30 -7.32
CA GLN A 5 4.45 -9.29 -8.79
C GLN A 5 3.82 -8.01 -9.35
N PHE A 6 2.94 -7.39 -8.58
CA PHE A 6 2.34 -6.10 -8.90
C PHE A 6 3.36 -4.95 -8.70
N LEU A 7 4.12 -5.00 -7.59
CA LEU A 7 5.22 -4.07 -7.35
C LEU A 7 6.38 -4.24 -8.34
N ASP A 8 6.65 -5.46 -8.81
CA ASP A 8 7.67 -5.72 -9.85
C ASP A 8 7.24 -5.18 -11.22
N ALA A 9 5.95 -5.30 -11.57
CA ALA A 9 5.38 -4.64 -12.75
C ALA A 9 5.43 -3.10 -12.64
N ILE A 10 5.16 -2.54 -11.46
CA ILE A 10 5.31 -1.10 -11.17
C ILE A 10 6.79 -0.67 -11.23
N ASN A 11 7.72 -1.48 -10.73
CA ASN A 11 9.15 -1.19 -10.79
C ASN A 11 9.70 -1.29 -12.20
N GLN A 12 9.21 -2.21 -13.04
CA GLN A 12 9.56 -2.28 -14.46
C GLN A 12 8.99 -1.09 -15.26
N LEU A 13 7.85 -0.53 -14.84
CA LEU A 13 7.34 0.75 -15.35
C LEU A 13 8.17 1.95 -14.85
N ARG A 14 8.67 1.94 -13.60
CA ARG A 14 9.58 2.95 -13.05
C ARG A 14 10.98 2.91 -13.69
N ALA A 15 11.54 1.74 -13.98
CA ALA A 15 12.92 1.59 -14.47
C ALA A 15 13.16 2.14 -15.88
N ARG A 16 12.10 2.46 -16.65
CA ARG A 16 12.22 3.14 -17.95
C ARG A 16 12.24 4.67 -17.85
N THR A 17 12.12 5.24 -16.65
CA THR A 17 12.03 6.69 -16.42
C THR A 17 13.35 7.26 -15.90
N GLY A 18 14.34 7.37 -16.80
CA GLY A 18 15.51 8.21 -16.56
C GLY A 18 15.11 9.68 -16.42
N HIS A 19 15.78 10.38 -15.49
CA HIS A 19 15.56 11.77 -15.10
C HIS A 19 15.32 12.72 -16.28
N THR A 20 14.06 13.04 -16.56
CA THR A 20 13.60 14.32 -17.14
C THR A 20 12.07 14.29 -17.15
N CYS A 21 11.44 15.36 -16.66
CA CYS A 21 10.00 15.60 -16.72
C CYS A 21 9.42 15.68 -18.17
N SER A 22 10.05 15.11 -19.20
CA SER A 22 9.75 15.42 -20.61
C SER A 22 9.21 14.27 -21.46
N ARG A 23 9.16 13.02 -20.98
CA ARG A 23 8.63 11.92 -21.81
C ARG A 23 7.13 11.71 -21.57
N ARG A 24 6.34 12.10 -22.58
CA ARG A 24 4.96 11.66 -22.81
C ARG A 24 4.98 10.14 -23.02
N ILE A 25 4.93 9.38 -21.94
CA ILE A 25 4.61 7.95 -22.00
C ILE A 25 3.09 7.86 -22.17
N ASP A 26 2.64 7.24 -23.26
CA ASP A 26 1.23 6.88 -23.36
C ASP A 26 0.98 5.69 -22.41
N ILE A 27 0.54 6.01 -21.19
CA ILE A 27 0.26 5.03 -20.13
C ILE A 27 -0.73 3.96 -20.63
N LEU A 28 -1.63 4.29 -21.56
CA LEU A 28 -2.56 3.31 -22.12
C LEU A 28 -1.85 2.31 -23.04
N ALA A 29 -0.91 2.77 -23.86
CA ALA A 29 -0.09 1.87 -24.69
C ALA A 29 0.77 0.92 -23.83
N ALA A 30 1.24 1.38 -22.67
CA ALA A 30 1.95 0.52 -21.72
C ALA A 30 1.04 -0.59 -21.15
N LEU A 31 -0.23 -0.28 -20.87
CA LEU A 31 -1.22 -1.28 -20.43
C LEU A 31 -1.57 -2.27 -21.54
N GLU A 32 -1.70 -1.81 -22.78
CA GLU A 32 -1.93 -2.67 -23.95
C GLU A 32 -0.76 -3.63 -24.18
N TYR A 33 0.48 -3.14 -24.09
CA TYR A 33 1.66 -3.98 -24.15
C TYR A 33 1.67 -5.01 -23.00
N LEU A 34 1.43 -4.58 -21.76
CA LEU A 34 1.43 -5.46 -20.58
C LEU A 34 0.47 -6.64 -20.76
N THR A 35 -0.74 -6.36 -21.25
CA THR A 35 -1.83 -7.35 -21.33
C THR A 35 -1.85 -8.14 -22.62
N GLY A 36 -1.30 -7.61 -23.72
CA GLY A 36 -1.33 -8.27 -25.03
C GLY A 36 0.00 -8.87 -25.47
N GLN A 37 1.12 -8.20 -25.20
CA GLN A 37 2.40 -8.51 -25.85
C GLN A 37 3.49 -8.94 -24.87
N SER A 38 3.38 -8.57 -23.59
CA SER A 38 4.45 -8.79 -22.64
C SER A 38 4.69 -10.28 -22.34
N PRO A 39 5.91 -10.68 -21.96
CA PRO A 39 6.21 -12.03 -21.48
C PRO A 39 5.48 -12.43 -20.20
N VAL A 40 4.87 -11.45 -19.50
CA VAL A 40 4.16 -11.66 -18.23
C VAL A 40 2.64 -11.49 -18.37
N ARG A 41 2.12 -11.40 -19.61
CA ARG A 41 0.70 -11.15 -19.89
C ARG A 41 -0.24 -12.11 -19.19
N ASP A 42 0.15 -13.39 -19.04
CA ASP A 42 -0.67 -14.42 -18.38
C ASP A 42 -0.82 -14.19 -16.86
N ARG A 43 -0.06 -13.24 -16.30
CA ARG A 43 -0.15 -12.81 -14.89
C ARG A 43 -0.97 -11.53 -14.73
N ALA A 44 -1.35 -10.87 -15.82
CA ALA A 44 -2.09 -9.62 -15.83
C ALA A 44 -3.54 -9.87 -16.27
N ASP A 45 -4.49 -9.33 -15.51
CA ASP A 45 -5.91 -9.38 -15.89
C ASP A 45 -6.26 -8.13 -16.73
N PRO A 46 -6.59 -8.27 -18.02
CA PRO A 46 -6.88 -7.13 -18.89
C PRO A 46 -8.13 -6.34 -18.47
N ASN A 47 -8.98 -6.92 -17.62
CA ASN A 47 -10.19 -6.27 -17.12
C ASN A 47 -9.99 -5.54 -15.78
N ARG A 48 -8.82 -5.71 -15.14
CA ARG A 48 -8.49 -5.10 -13.86
C ARG A 48 -7.19 -4.33 -13.98
N LEU A 49 -7.30 -3.12 -14.53
CA LEU A 49 -6.18 -2.23 -14.81
C LEU A 49 -6.31 -0.92 -14.02
N ALA A 50 -5.18 -0.43 -13.54
CA ALA A 50 -5.03 0.84 -12.86
C ALA A 50 -3.88 1.64 -13.47
N VAL A 51 -3.91 2.95 -13.26
CA VAL A 51 -2.87 3.88 -13.75
C VAL A 51 -2.32 4.71 -12.61
N LEU A 52 -1.01 4.91 -12.61
CA LEU A 52 -0.31 5.68 -11.60
C LEU A 52 0.77 6.48 -12.29
N GLY A 53 1.11 7.64 -11.72
CA GLY A 53 2.17 8.45 -12.29
C GLY A 53 2.51 9.64 -11.43
N HIS A 54 3.75 10.10 -11.58
CA HIS A 54 4.27 11.27 -10.87
C HIS A 54 4.43 12.47 -11.81
N CYS A 55 4.21 13.69 -11.31
CA CYS A 55 4.40 14.92 -12.07
C CYS A 55 3.58 14.91 -13.39
N MET A 56 4.22 15.09 -14.54
CA MET A 56 3.56 14.95 -15.85
C MET A 56 2.99 13.55 -16.08
N GLY A 57 3.60 12.50 -15.51
CA GLY A 57 3.03 11.16 -15.51
C GLY A 57 1.74 11.07 -14.68
N GLY A 58 1.63 11.86 -13.61
CA GLY A 58 0.38 11.98 -12.82
C GLY A 58 -0.73 12.67 -13.63
N GLY A 59 -0.39 13.73 -14.37
CA GLY A 59 -1.29 14.34 -15.34
C GLY A 59 -1.70 13.37 -16.46
N GLY A 60 -0.76 12.55 -16.93
CA GLY A 60 -1.01 11.45 -17.87
C GLY A 60 -1.96 10.40 -17.30
N ALA A 61 -1.82 10.02 -16.03
CA ALA A 61 -2.72 9.09 -15.36
C ALA A 61 -4.15 9.67 -15.29
N ILE A 62 -4.29 10.95 -14.97
CA ILE A 62 -5.58 11.66 -15.03
C ILE A 62 -6.16 11.64 -16.45
N SER A 63 -5.37 11.98 -17.47
CA SER A 63 -5.80 11.92 -18.88
C SER A 63 -6.24 10.51 -19.30
N ALA A 64 -5.52 9.47 -18.86
CA ALA A 64 -5.87 8.09 -19.12
C ALA A 64 -7.24 7.70 -18.54
N THR A 65 -7.63 8.24 -17.37
CA THR A 65 -8.96 7.99 -16.80
C THR A 65 -10.09 8.54 -17.66
N MET A 66 -9.89 9.68 -18.32
CA MET A 66 -10.88 10.27 -19.22
C MET A 66 -10.98 9.50 -20.54
N ARG A 67 -9.85 9.01 -21.06
CA ARG A 67 -9.78 8.25 -22.33
C ARG A 67 -10.25 6.80 -22.17
N ARG A 68 -10.06 6.21 -20.98
CA ARG A 68 -10.40 4.81 -20.68
C ARG A 68 -11.17 4.72 -19.35
N PRO A 69 -12.49 5.02 -19.35
CA PRO A 69 -13.31 4.96 -18.14
C PRO A 69 -13.49 3.53 -17.59
N SER A 70 -13.05 2.50 -18.32
CA SER A 70 -13.04 1.11 -17.84
C SER A 70 -11.93 0.81 -16.81
N LEU A 71 -10.96 1.72 -16.63
CA LEU A 71 -9.95 1.60 -15.59
C LEU A 71 -10.59 1.50 -14.21
N LYS A 72 -9.99 0.72 -13.33
CA LYS A 72 -10.54 0.44 -12.00
C LYS A 72 -10.05 1.44 -10.95
N ALA A 73 -8.82 1.94 -11.08
CA ALA A 73 -8.25 2.90 -10.15
C ALA A 73 -7.23 3.81 -10.83
N ALA A 74 -7.06 5.01 -10.29
CA ALA A 74 -5.99 5.92 -10.64
C ALA A 74 -5.29 6.49 -9.41
N VAL A 75 -3.96 6.66 -9.49
CA VAL A 75 -3.14 7.26 -8.44
C VAL A 75 -2.19 8.32 -9.01
N PRO A 76 -2.68 9.54 -9.29
CA PRO A 76 -1.84 10.66 -9.66
C PRO A 76 -1.09 11.26 -8.45
N LEU A 77 0.24 11.28 -8.54
CA LEU A 77 1.15 11.77 -7.50
C LEU A 77 1.79 13.09 -7.97
N ALA A 78 1.62 14.19 -7.21
CA ALA A 78 1.99 15.55 -7.61
C ALA A 78 1.64 15.87 -9.09
N PRO A 79 0.41 15.63 -9.56
CA PRO A 79 0.13 15.68 -10.99
C PRO A 79 0.29 17.09 -11.57
N ALA A 80 1.11 17.21 -12.62
CA ALA A 80 1.11 18.39 -13.48
C ALA A 80 -0.11 18.30 -14.41
N SER A 81 -1.19 18.99 -14.05
CA SER A 81 -2.43 19.03 -14.82
C SER A 81 -2.48 20.29 -15.70
N PHE A 82 -2.39 20.11 -17.01
CA PHE A 82 -2.48 21.22 -17.97
C PHE A 82 -3.92 21.68 -18.22
N SER A 83 -4.93 20.80 -18.05
CA SER A 83 -6.34 21.17 -18.19
C SER A 83 -6.94 21.78 -16.92
N GLN A 84 -6.26 21.66 -15.78
CA GLN A 84 -6.68 22.12 -14.45
C GLN A 84 -8.12 21.72 -14.04
N ASN A 85 -8.67 20.64 -14.61
CA ASN A 85 -10.07 20.25 -14.43
C ASN A 85 -10.24 18.72 -14.39
N LEU A 86 -10.98 18.22 -13.39
CA LEU A 86 -11.31 16.81 -13.15
C LEU A 86 -12.80 16.47 -13.31
N SER A 87 -13.64 17.39 -13.79
CA SER A 87 -15.10 17.24 -13.89
C SER A 87 -15.57 16.04 -14.76
N SER A 88 -14.74 15.59 -15.69
CA SER A 88 -15.00 14.45 -16.56
C SER A 88 -14.47 13.12 -16.01
N VAL A 89 -13.71 13.12 -14.92
CA VAL A 89 -13.19 11.89 -14.31
C VAL A 89 -14.36 11.05 -13.79
N ARG A 90 -14.32 9.74 -14.07
CA ARG A 90 -15.30 8.73 -13.60
C ARG A 90 -14.64 7.55 -12.88
N VAL A 91 -13.32 7.41 -13.04
CA VAL A 91 -12.53 6.34 -12.44
C VAL A 91 -12.22 6.70 -10.98
N PRO A 92 -12.33 5.75 -10.04
CA PRO A 92 -11.87 5.96 -8.67
C PRO A 92 -10.43 6.49 -8.62
N THR A 93 -10.25 7.70 -8.07
CA THR A 93 -8.94 8.38 -8.06
C THR A 93 -8.44 8.71 -6.65
N LEU A 94 -7.21 8.30 -6.32
CA LEU A 94 -6.46 8.79 -5.16
C LEU A 94 -5.41 9.80 -5.64
N MET A 95 -5.63 11.08 -5.41
CA MET A 95 -4.64 12.10 -5.72
C MET A 95 -3.79 12.42 -4.49
N MET A 96 -2.46 12.47 -4.66
CA MET A 96 -1.55 12.80 -3.56
C MET A 96 -0.66 13.99 -3.93
N GLY A 97 -0.44 14.88 -2.96
CA GLY A 97 0.50 16.00 -3.04
C GLY A 97 1.34 16.10 -1.76
N ALA A 98 2.32 17.00 -1.75
CA ALA A 98 3.08 17.34 -0.56
C ALA A 98 3.02 18.85 -0.31
N ARG A 99 2.91 19.24 0.96
CA ARG A 99 2.76 20.64 1.39
C ARG A 99 3.94 21.52 0.98
N ASP A 100 5.14 20.95 1.00
CA ASP A 100 6.42 21.58 0.66
C ASP A 100 6.84 21.32 -0.81
N ASP A 101 5.92 20.87 -1.68
CA ASP A 101 6.17 20.73 -3.11
C ASP A 101 6.36 22.11 -3.77
N GLY A 102 7.62 22.45 -4.05
CA GLY A 102 8.00 23.69 -4.73
C GLY A 102 7.81 23.68 -6.25
N THR A 103 7.39 22.56 -6.86
CA THR A 103 7.13 22.46 -8.31
C THR A 103 5.64 22.47 -8.60
N ILE A 104 4.86 21.69 -7.86
CA ILE A 104 3.40 21.61 -7.97
C ILE A 104 2.80 21.97 -6.61
N PRO A 105 2.48 23.25 -6.37
CA PRO A 105 2.00 23.70 -5.07
C PRO A 105 0.73 22.96 -4.64
N ALA A 106 0.67 22.59 -3.36
CA ALA A 106 -0.49 21.91 -2.78
C ALA A 106 -1.81 22.69 -2.98
N SER A 107 -1.77 24.03 -2.99
CA SER A 107 -2.92 24.89 -3.31
C SER A 107 -3.47 24.67 -4.73
N SER A 108 -2.60 24.41 -5.70
CA SER A 108 -3.01 24.11 -7.08
C SER A 108 -3.69 22.75 -7.15
N LEU A 109 -3.18 21.75 -6.42
CA LEU A 109 -3.80 20.43 -6.33
C LEU A 109 -5.13 20.47 -5.58
N ASN A 110 -5.23 21.26 -4.51
CA ASN A 110 -6.49 21.49 -3.80
C ASN A 110 -7.57 22.08 -4.74
N SER A 111 -7.19 23.08 -5.55
CA SER A 111 -8.09 23.71 -6.53
C SER A 111 -8.50 22.73 -7.63
N LEU A 112 -7.55 21.95 -8.13
CA LEU A 112 -7.81 20.89 -9.11
C LEU A 112 -8.79 19.83 -8.54
N TRP A 113 -8.54 19.35 -7.32
CA TRP A 113 -9.38 18.34 -6.67
C TRP A 113 -10.83 18.81 -6.51
N ALA A 114 -11.04 20.08 -6.18
CA ALA A 114 -12.37 20.66 -6.00
C ALA A 114 -13.24 20.60 -7.27
N THR A 115 -12.64 20.46 -8.46
CA THR A 115 -13.38 20.31 -9.72
C THR A 115 -13.88 18.88 -10.00
N LYS A 116 -13.44 17.89 -9.21
CA LYS A 116 -13.83 16.49 -9.37
C LYS A 116 -15.30 16.30 -8.95
N PRO A 117 -16.11 15.51 -9.69
CA PRO A 117 -17.47 15.21 -9.26
C PRO A 117 -17.48 14.47 -7.92
N SER A 118 -18.35 14.87 -7.01
CA SER A 118 -18.57 14.17 -5.72
C SER A 118 -19.15 12.76 -5.90
N THR A 119 -19.82 12.51 -7.02
CA THR A 119 -20.34 11.18 -7.40
C THR A 119 -19.24 10.19 -7.77
N THR A 120 -18.06 10.69 -8.16
CA THR A 120 -16.91 9.84 -8.45
C THR A 120 -16.18 9.53 -7.15
N LYS A 121 -15.96 8.26 -6.84
CA LYS A 121 -15.19 7.88 -5.65
C LYS A 121 -13.76 8.43 -5.73
N GLY A 122 -13.28 9.00 -4.64
CA GLY A 122 -11.94 9.57 -4.63
C GLY A 122 -11.43 9.86 -3.23
N ALA A 123 -10.14 10.10 -3.16
CA ALA A 123 -9.46 10.63 -2.00
C ALA A 123 -8.37 11.62 -2.44
N TYR A 124 -8.18 12.68 -1.66
CA TYR A 124 -7.03 13.56 -1.75
C TYR A 124 -6.21 13.49 -0.46
N VAL A 125 -4.91 13.26 -0.60
CA VAL A 125 -3.96 13.23 0.51
C VAL A 125 -2.90 14.31 0.26
N GLU A 126 -2.77 15.24 1.19
CA GLU A 126 -1.63 16.16 1.26
C GLU A 126 -0.68 15.68 2.36
N LEU A 127 0.55 15.36 1.98
CA LEU A 127 1.61 14.99 2.92
C LEU A 127 2.16 16.26 3.59
N SER A 128 2.50 16.14 4.87
CA SER A 128 3.06 17.26 5.66
C SER A 128 4.45 17.71 5.19
N GLY A 129 5.16 16.85 4.44
CA GLY A 129 6.48 17.11 3.87
C GLY A 129 6.90 16.04 2.86
N GLY A 130 7.99 16.28 2.13
CA GLY A 130 8.57 15.37 1.13
C GLY A 130 8.93 16.01 -0.20
N GLY A 131 8.55 17.27 -0.42
CA GLY A 131 8.80 18.03 -1.63
C GLY A 131 8.20 17.40 -2.89
N HIS A 132 8.59 17.90 -4.07
CA HIS A 132 8.07 17.37 -5.33
C HIS A 132 8.43 15.89 -5.56
N GLY A 133 9.60 15.48 -5.07
CA GLY A 133 10.12 14.13 -5.24
C GLY A 133 9.51 13.08 -4.31
N PHE A 134 8.54 13.43 -3.45
CA PHE A 134 8.00 12.55 -2.40
C PHE A 134 7.67 11.10 -2.83
N PRO A 135 7.29 10.78 -4.09
CA PRO A 135 7.01 9.41 -4.51
C PRO A 135 8.18 8.69 -5.21
N THR A 136 9.30 9.37 -5.42
CA THR A 136 10.45 8.85 -6.20
C THR A 136 11.44 8.02 -5.38
N TRP A 137 11.34 8.04 -4.06
CA TRP A 137 12.08 7.18 -3.13
C TRP A 137 11.12 6.36 -2.25
N GLY A 138 11.67 5.47 -1.44
CA GLY A 138 10.90 4.69 -0.47
C GLY A 138 10.20 5.60 0.53
N ASN A 139 8.90 5.83 0.33
CA ASN A 139 8.08 6.68 1.19
C ASN A 139 6.88 5.90 1.69
N SER A 140 6.93 5.45 2.95
CA SER A 140 5.85 4.68 3.55
C SER A 140 4.54 5.47 3.63
N GLN A 141 4.62 6.81 3.67
CA GLN A 141 3.42 7.64 3.67
C GLN A 141 2.66 7.57 2.34
N VAL A 142 3.34 7.33 1.22
CA VAL A 142 2.69 7.06 -0.07
C VAL A 142 2.11 5.65 -0.07
N THR A 143 2.96 4.67 0.22
CA THR A 143 2.62 3.24 0.11
C THR A 143 1.45 2.83 1.01
N ARG A 144 1.37 3.39 2.23
CA ARG A 144 0.27 3.12 3.19
C ARG A 144 -1.10 3.57 2.70
N ARG A 145 -1.18 4.46 1.70
CA ARG A 145 -2.47 4.92 1.12
C ARG A 145 -2.69 4.37 -0.28
N GLU A 146 -1.64 4.27 -1.07
CA GLU A 146 -1.68 3.70 -2.42
C GLU A 146 -2.11 2.23 -2.42
N ILE A 147 -1.52 1.39 -1.54
CA ILE A 147 -1.86 -0.05 -1.51
C ILE A 147 -3.33 -0.28 -1.16
N PRO A 148 -3.88 0.28 -0.06
CA PRO A 148 -5.31 0.14 0.22
C PRO A 148 -6.20 0.64 -0.91
N TRP A 149 -5.86 1.76 -1.56
CA TRP A 149 -6.64 2.29 -2.67
C TRP A 149 -6.75 1.30 -3.82
N LEU A 150 -5.62 0.75 -4.25
CA LEU A 150 -5.58 -0.25 -5.30
C LEU A 150 -6.31 -1.52 -4.88
N LYS A 151 -6.16 -1.96 -3.63
CA LYS A 151 -6.89 -3.13 -3.13
C LYS A 151 -8.39 -2.96 -3.19
N ILE A 152 -8.90 -1.82 -2.74
CA ILE A 152 -10.34 -1.52 -2.75
C ILE A 152 -10.87 -1.53 -4.18
N PHE A 153 -10.23 -0.81 -5.10
CA PHE A 153 -10.84 -0.56 -6.41
C PHE A 153 -10.37 -1.50 -7.53
N LEU A 154 -9.08 -1.90 -7.54
CA LEU A 154 -8.53 -2.82 -8.54
C LEU A 154 -8.86 -4.29 -8.23
N ASP A 155 -8.85 -4.66 -6.95
CA ASP A 155 -9.11 -6.03 -6.48
C ASP A 155 -10.54 -6.21 -5.93
N ASN A 156 -11.33 -5.14 -5.81
CA ASN A 156 -12.65 -5.15 -5.14
C ASN A 156 -12.57 -5.68 -3.69
N ASP A 157 -11.50 -5.35 -2.97
CA ASP A 157 -11.20 -5.89 -1.64
C ASP A 157 -11.61 -4.90 -0.53
N ASN A 158 -12.85 -5.04 -0.06
CA ASN A 158 -13.42 -4.16 0.97
C ASN A 158 -12.69 -4.23 2.32
N ARG A 159 -11.85 -5.24 2.57
CA ARG A 159 -11.08 -5.34 3.83
C ARG A 159 -10.12 -4.18 4.02
N TYR A 160 -9.72 -3.52 2.93
CA TYR A 160 -8.81 -2.38 2.96
C TYR A 160 -9.51 -1.04 3.17
N THR A 161 -10.85 -0.99 3.15
CA THR A 161 -11.60 0.24 3.37
C THR A 161 -11.32 0.86 4.75
N GLN A 162 -11.07 0.03 5.76
CA GLN A 162 -10.75 0.47 7.13
C GLN A 162 -9.51 1.35 7.23
N PHE A 163 -8.59 1.30 6.26
CA PHE A 163 -7.38 2.13 6.28
C PHE A 163 -7.63 3.55 5.79
N LEU A 164 -8.70 3.76 5.01
CA LEU A 164 -9.00 5.02 4.33
C LEU A 164 -10.35 5.64 4.71
N CYS A 165 -11.26 4.87 5.31
CA CYS A 165 -12.61 5.28 5.71
C CYS A 165 -12.95 4.81 7.13
N PRO A 166 -13.76 5.58 7.89
CA PRO A 166 -14.36 6.88 7.53
C PRO A 166 -13.35 8.04 7.48
N SER A 167 -12.19 7.84 8.10
CA SER A 167 -11.00 8.68 8.03
C SER A 167 -9.77 7.79 7.86
N LEU A 168 -8.57 8.39 7.72
CA LEU A 168 -7.33 7.61 7.71
C LEU A 168 -7.13 6.91 9.06
N ALA A 169 -6.84 5.61 9.04
CA ALA A 169 -6.47 4.85 10.24
C ALA A 169 -5.13 5.34 10.83
N ASP A 170 -4.24 5.86 9.98
CA ASP A 170 -2.98 6.50 10.37
C ASP A 170 -2.86 7.84 9.63
N SER A 171 -2.96 8.94 10.37
CA SER A 171 -2.83 10.31 9.87
C SER A 171 -1.41 10.87 10.00
N THR A 172 -0.45 10.07 10.49
CA THR A 172 0.95 10.50 10.61
C THR A 172 1.45 10.98 9.26
N GLY A 173 2.14 12.12 9.23
CA GLY A 173 2.71 12.68 8.01
C GLY A 173 1.70 13.21 6.99
N VAL A 174 0.42 13.36 7.35
CA VAL A 174 -0.63 13.91 6.49
C VAL A 174 -1.09 15.26 7.05
N SER A 175 -1.01 16.32 6.25
CA SER A 175 -1.52 17.66 6.61
C SER A 175 -2.98 17.84 6.24
N ARG A 176 -3.46 17.14 5.21
CA ARG A 176 -4.86 17.21 4.76
C ARG A 176 -5.32 15.89 4.16
N TYR A 177 -6.55 15.51 4.49
CA TYR A 177 -7.22 14.37 3.88
C TYR A 177 -8.66 14.74 3.52
N LEU A 178 -9.05 14.50 2.26
CA LEU A 178 -10.42 14.63 1.76
C LEU A 178 -10.83 13.30 1.15
N SER A 179 -12.07 12.87 1.36
CA SER A 179 -12.55 11.56 0.94
C SER A 179 -14.03 11.58 0.55
N GLU A 180 -14.40 10.74 -0.41
CA GLU A 180 -15.80 10.41 -0.72
C GLU A 180 -16.21 9.06 -0.11
N CYS A 181 -15.77 8.81 1.12
CA CYS A 181 -16.18 7.66 1.91
C CYS A 181 -17.72 7.58 2.00
N PRO A 182 -18.29 6.37 2.11
CA PRO A 182 -17.62 5.06 2.14
C PRO A 182 -17.23 4.56 0.74
N TYR A 183 -16.19 3.73 0.66
CA TYR A 183 -15.71 3.10 -0.59
C TYR A 183 -16.21 1.67 -0.82
N GLY A 184 -16.99 1.11 0.10
CA GLY A 184 -17.68 -0.18 -0.06
C GLY A 184 -19.14 -0.02 -0.51
N SER A 185 -19.72 -1.09 -1.07
CA SER A 185 -21.13 -1.13 -1.47
C SER A 185 -22.07 -1.08 -0.25
N THR A 186 -23.06 -0.18 -0.29
CA THR A 186 -24.25 -0.21 0.57
C THR A 186 -25.02 -1.50 0.29
N GLY A 187 -24.80 -2.55 1.08
CA GLY A 187 -25.48 -3.84 0.87
C GLY A 187 -24.80 -5.06 1.48
N GLN A 188 -23.59 -4.93 2.04
CA GLN A 188 -23.03 -5.94 2.92
C GLN A 188 -23.23 -5.47 4.37
N PRO A 189 -23.85 -6.26 5.26
CA PRO A 189 -24.10 -5.87 6.64
C PRO A 189 -22.82 -5.32 7.26
N SER A 190 -22.91 -4.09 7.73
CA SER A 190 -21.95 -3.43 8.60
C SER A 190 -21.96 -4.16 9.95
N SER A 191 -21.25 -5.29 10.01
CA SER A 191 -20.68 -5.99 11.18
C SER A 191 -20.35 -7.42 10.75
N PRO A 192 -19.09 -7.90 10.79
CA PRO A 192 -18.88 -9.27 11.25
C PRO A 192 -19.33 -9.33 12.72
N PRO A 193 -19.84 -10.46 13.23
CA PRO A 193 -19.95 -10.66 14.66
C PRO A 193 -18.62 -10.28 15.31
N VAL A 194 -18.67 -9.63 16.47
CA VAL A 194 -17.54 -9.66 17.41
C VAL A 194 -17.37 -11.11 17.84
N THR A 195 -16.75 -11.90 16.98
CA THR A 195 -16.00 -13.08 17.38
C THR A 195 -14.59 -12.75 16.94
N THR A 196 -13.76 -12.53 17.95
CA THR A 196 -12.31 -12.44 17.89
C THR A 196 -11.79 -13.16 16.64
N PRO A 197 -11.17 -12.46 15.67
CA PRO A 197 -10.61 -13.14 14.51
C PRO A 197 -9.65 -14.21 15.02
N PRO A 198 -9.75 -15.49 14.60
CA PRO A 198 -8.57 -16.30 14.59
C PRO A 198 -7.65 -15.58 13.61
N ALA A 199 -6.58 -15.00 14.13
CA ALA A 199 -5.57 -14.39 13.30
C ALA A 199 -5.09 -15.49 12.32
N SER A 200 -5.41 -15.32 11.04
CA SER A 200 -4.86 -16.18 10.01
C SER A 200 -3.44 -15.69 9.79
N GLY A 201 -2.53 -16.14 10.65
CA GLY A 201 -1.15 -15.74 10.60
C GLY A 201 -0.54 -16.11 9.24
N GLY A 202 0.33 -15.23 8.78
CA GLY A 202 1.05 -15.38 7.53
C GLY A 202 2.55 -15.38 7.77
N PRO A 203 3.35 -15.77 6.77
CA PRO A 203 4.79 -15.77 6.91
C PRO A 203 5.31 -14.33 6.97
N ILE A 204 6.17 -14.05 7.94
CA ILE A 204 7.04 -12.87 7.91
C ILE A 204 8.24 -13.23 7.05
N ARG A 205 8.47 -12.48 5.96
CA ARG A 205 9.51 -12.79 4.95
C ARG A 205 10.67 -11.82 5.02
N ALA A 206 11.88 -12.35 5.11
CA ALA A 206 13.10 -11.60 4.90
C ALA A 206 13.30 -11.36 3.40
N VAL A 207 12.92 -10.18 2.92
CA VAL A 207 12.86 -9.84 1.47
C VAL A 207 14.20 -10.09 0.77
N GLY A 208 15.32 -9.67 1.38
CA GLY A 208 16.66 -9.84 0.79
C GLY A 208 17.16 -11.29 0.73
N ALA A 209 16.65 -12.17 1.59
CA ALA A 209 17.07 -13.57 1.66
C ALA A 209 16.07 -14.55 1.01
N GLY A 210 14.85 -14.09 0.67
CA GLY A 210 13.78 -14.96 0.16
C GLY A 210 13.25 -15.99 1.17
N LYS A 211 13.66 -15.88 2.44
CA LYS A 211 13.40 -16.81 3.54
C LYS A 211 12.34 -16.27 4.51
N CYS A 212 11.83 -17.13 5.38
CA CYS A 212 10.76 -16.84 6.33
C CYS A 212 11.29 -16.85 7.78
N LEU A 213 10.71 -16.01 8.63
CA LEU A 213 10.91 -16.07 10.08
C LEU A 213 10.34 -17.38 10.61
N ASP A 214 11.19 -18.17 11.24
CA ASP A 214 10.95 -19.57 11.60
C ASP A 214 11.28 -19.80 13.08
N VAL A 215 10.44 -20.60 13.73
CA VAL A 215 10.73 -21.17 15.04
C VAL A 215 11.41 -22.54 14.85
N PRO A 216 12.71 -22.69 15.20
CA PRO A 216 13.44 -23.93 14.98
C PRO A 216 12.77 -25.13 15.62
N ASN A 217 12.75 -26.25 14.89
CA ASN A 217 12.13 -27.52 15.32
C ASN A 217 10.66 -27.37 15.76
N ALA A 218 9.97 -26.31 15.34
CA ALA A 218 8.61 -25.99 15.77
C ALA A 218 8.44 -25.94 17.31
N SER A 219 9.49 -25.50 18.02
CA SER A 219 9.46 -25.34 19.47
C SER A 219 8.35 -24.38 19.91
N GLN A 220 7.80 -24.61 21.10
CA GLN A 220 6.76 -23.77 21.70
C GLN A 220 7.19 -23.25 23.08
N THR A 221 8.48 -23.31 23.38
CA THR A 221 9.04 -22.88 24.67
C THR A 221 9.54 -21.44 24.60
N ASN A 222 9.47 -20.74 25.73
CA ASN A 222 10.19 -19.49 25.94
C ASN A 222 11.70 -19.69 25.70
N ASP A 223 12.39 -18.59 25.42
CA ASP A 223 13.81 -18.54 25.06
C ASP A 223 14.17 -19.23 23.74
N THR A 224 13.18 -19.72 22.98
CA THR A 224 13.46 -20.24 21.64
C THR A 224 13.89 -19.08 20.74
N GLN A 225 15.17 -19.01 20.41
CA GLN A 225 15.69 -18.05 19.45
C GLN A 225 15.12 -18.32 18.05
N LEU A 226 14.65 -17.26 17.41
CA LEU A 226 14.09 -17.34 16.06
C LEU A 226 15.18 -17.35 15.00
N THR A 227 14.88 -17.97 13.87
CA THR A 227 15.79 -18.07 12.73
C THR A 227 15.12 -17.61 11.45
N ILE A 228 15.92 -17.45 10.40
CA ILE A 228 15.45 -17.21 9.05
C ILE A 228 15.69 -18.51 8.26
N TRP A 229 14.62 -19.21 7.90
CA TRP A 229 14.67 -20.51 7.23
C TRP A 229 13.91 -20.50 5.89
N ASP A 230 14.10 -21.53 5.07
CA ASP A 230 13.34 -21.68 3.84
C ASP A 230 11.83 -21.66 4.13
N CYS A 231 11.08 -20.93 3.30
CA CYS A 231 9.64 -20.80 3.50
C CYS A 231 8.94 -22.13 3.17
N THR A 232 8.60 -22.89 4.20
CA THR A 232 7.92 -24.20 4.10
C THR A 232 6.39 -24.06 4.17
N GLY A 233 5.89 -22.98 4.77
CA GLY A 233 4.46 -22.77 5.02
C GLY A 233 3.93 -23.49 6.26
N ASN A 234 4.82 -24.18 7.00
CA ASN A 234 4.48 -24.87 8.23
C ASN A 234 3.99 -23.90 9.32
N PRO A 235 3.18 -24.36 10.30
CA PRO A 235 2.64 -23.53 11.37
C PRO A 235 3.69 -22.75 12.19
N ASN A 236 4.90 -23.29 12.34
CA ASN A 236 6.03 -22.65 13.03
C ASN A 236 6.62 -21.45 12.27
N GLN A 237 6.13 -21.16 11.06
CA GLN A 237 6.46 -19.98 10.26
C GLN A 237 5.29 -19.02 10.08
N GLN A 238 4.16 -19.29 10.75
CA GLN A 238 2.96 -18.48 10.63
C GLN A 238 2.87 -17.54 11.84
N TRP A 239 2.68 -16.26 11.55
CA TRP A 239 2.71 -15.19 12.54
C TRP A 239 1.48 -14.31 12.44
N ASN A 240 0.89 -14.04 13.59
CA ASN A 240 -0.22 -13.13 13.77
C ASN A 240 0.34 -11.74 14.09
N VAL A 241 0.07 -10.77 13.23
CA VAL A 241 0.38 -9.36 13.53
C VAL A 241 -0.87 -8.75 14.17
N ASN A 242 -0.77 -8.40 15.45
CA ASN A 242 -1.91 -8.00 16.25
C ASN A 242 -2.07 -6.47 16.28
N ALA A 243 -3.32 -6.01 16.40
CA ALA A 243 -3.64 -4.57 16.43
C ALA A 243 -3.03 -3.84 17.65
N ASN A 244 -2.71 -4.58 18.73
CA ASN A 244 -2.06 -4.05 19.91
C ASN A 244 -0.53 -3.91 19.79
N GLY A 245 0.04 -4.15 18.59
CA GLY A 245 1.46 -4.02 18.32
C GLY A 245 2.29 -5.29 18.57
N THR A 246 1.71 -6.35 19.14
CA THR A 246 2.45 -7.61 19.30
C THR A 246 2.42 -8.44 18.02
N ILE A 247 3.42 -9.31 17.87
CA ILE A 247 3.43 -10.35 16.85
C ILE A 247 3.43 -11.69 17.58
N THR A 248 2.46 -12.57 17.34
CA THR A 248 2.38 -13.88 18.01
C THR A 248 2.55 -15.04 17.03
N GLY A 249 3.27 -16.08 17.44
CA GLY A 249 3.36 -17.31 16.65
C GLY A 249 1.99 -18.01 16.60
N VAL A 250 1.52 -18.40 15.42
CA VAL A 250 0.24 -19.13 15.27
C VAL A 250 0.27 -20.45 16.02
N GLN A 251 1.39 -21.17 15.95
CA GLN A 251 1.52 -22.47 16.58
C GLN A 251 1.70 -22.38 18.11
N SER A 252 2.59 -21.50 18.57
CA SER A 252 2.97 -21.42 19.99
C SER A 252 2.08 -20.49 20.82
N GLY A 253 1.41 -19.52 20.18
CA GLY A 253 0.73 -18.41 20.87
C GLY A 253 1.67 -17.42 21.57
N LEU A 254 2.99 -17.66 21.55
CA LEU A 254 4.01 -16.82 22.18
C LEU A 254 4.32 -15.59 21.33
N CYS A 255 4.81 -14.53 21.98
CA CYS A 255 5.16 -13.27 21.35
C CYS A 255 6.57 -13.30 20.75
N LEU A 256 6.73 -12.64 19.60
CA LEU A 256 8.01 -12.19 19.08
C LEU A 256 8.59 -11.13 20.02
N ASP A 257 9.75 -11.42 20.58
CA ASP A 257 10.35 -10.67 21.68
C ASP A 257 11.83 -10.39 21.38
N VAL A 258 12.32 -9.19 21.71
CA VAL A 258 13.76 -8.91 21.72
C VAL A 258 14.33 -9.34 23.06
N THR A 259 15.29 -10.28 23.04
CA THR A 259 15.87 -10.91 24.24
C THR A 259 16.38 -9.86 25.22
N GLY A 260 15.87 -9.91 26.46
CA GLY A 260 16.24 -9.00 27.55
C GLY A 260 15.89 -7.52 27.30
N GLY A 261 15.10 -7.21 26.27
CA GLY A 261 14.82 -5.83 25.85
C GLY A 261 16.06 -5.06 25.36
N SER A 262 17.08 -5.78 24.89
CA SER A 262 18.34 -5.18 24.46
C SER A 262 18.15 -4.23 23.26
N THR A 263 18.78 -3.06 23.33
CA THR A 263 18.87 -2.10 22.23
C THR A 263 20.19 -2.18 21.47
N ALA A 264 21.06 -3.12 21.83
CA ALA A 264 22.36 -3.30 21.18
C ALA A 264 22.21 -3.89 19.78
N ASN A 265 23.12 -3.51 18.87
CA ASN A 265 23.20 -4.15 17.56
C ASN A 265 23.48 -5.65 17.71
N GLY A 266 22.75 -6.48 16.96
CA GLY A 266 22.82 -7.93 17.08
C GLY A 266 21.95 -8.51 18.21
N ALA A 267 21.12 -7.69 18.87
CA ALA A 267 20.08 -8.20 19.77
C ALA A 267 19.22 -9.26 19.06
N LEU A 268 19.02 -10.39 19.75
CA LEU A 268 18.36 -11.55 19.19
C LEU A 268 16.85 -11.45 19.38
N ALA A 269 16.12 -12.05 18.44
CA ALA A 269 14.68 -12.24 18.55
C ALA A 269 14.37 -13.66 19.04
N GLN A 270 13.40 -13.78 19.93
CA GLN A 270 13.00 -15.04 20.56
C GLN A 270 11.48 -15.18 20.66
N LEU A 271 11.03 -16.38 21.00
CA LEU A 271 9.70 -16.59 21.58
C LEU A 271 9.72 -16.30 23.07
N TRP A 272 8.75 -15.51 23.52
CA TRP A 272 8.53 -15.25 24.94
C TRP A 272 7.04 -15.14 25.26
N SER A 273 6.67 -15.43 26.51
CA SER A 273 5.33 -15.18 27.02
C SER A 273 4.95 -13.73 26.78
N CYS A 274 3.77 -13.50 26.20
CA CYS A 274 3.28 -12.15 25.97
C CYS A 274 3.05 -11.43 27.30
N ASN A 275 3.79 -10.34 27.54
CA ASN A 275 3.76 -9.58 28.78
C ASN A 275 3.49 -8.07 28.56
N GLY A 276 3.35 -7.64 27.30
CA GLY A 276 3.06 -6.25 26.94
C GLY A 276 4.27 -5.31 27.03
N GLY A 277 5.46 -5.84 27.31
CA GLY A 277 6.70 -5.08 27.34
C GLY A 277 7.03 -4.42 25.99
N ASN A 278 7.74 -3.30 26.04
CA ASN A 278 8.13 -2.54 24.83
C ASN A 278 8.96 -3.38 23.84
N ASN A 279 9.69 -4.37 24.34
CA ASN A 279 10.48 -5.32 23.55
C ASN A 279 9.63 -6.37 22.80
N GLN A 280 8.30 -6.33 22.96
CA GLN A 280 7.32 -7.12 22.22
C GLN A 280 6.43 -6.26 21.30
N GLN A 281 6.72 -4.96 21.22
CA GLN A 281 5.94 -3.99 20.46
C GLN A 281 6.61 -3.71 19.11
N TRP A 282 5.96 -4.11 18.03
CA TRP A 282 6.46 -4.04 16.67
C TRP A 282 5.60 -3.08 15.84
N ARG A 283 6.25 -2.11 15.22
CA ARG A 283 5.60 -1.19 14.29
C ARG A 283 6.00 -1.57 12.87
N LEU A 284 5.02 -1.90 12.04
CA LEU A 284 5.24 -2.01 10.61
C LEU A 284 5.54 -0.60 10.08
N GLY A 285 6.67 -0.43 9.40
CA GLY A 285 7.17 0.83 8.82
C GLY A 285 6.50 1.20 7.50
#